data_AF-A0A7K2LS20-F1
#
_entry.id   AF-A0A7K2LS20-F1
#
_cell.length_a   1.000
_cell.length_b   1.000
_cell.length_c   1.000
_cell.angle_alpha   90.00
_cell.angle_beta   90.00
_cell.angle_gamma   90.00
#
_symmetry.space_group_name_H-M   'P 1'
#
loop_
_entity.id
_entity.type
_entity.pdbx_description
1 polymer ?
#
loop_
_entity_poly.entity_id
_entity_poly.type
_entity_poly.pdbx_seq_one_letter_code
_entity_poly.pdbx_strand_id
1 'polypeptide(L)'
;RLRDASRLWASLTDARGVDGRDGLWAHPDMLPTAADLDDPDGFVHREQLDFSELDKMLGEAASGGSGAKPDLHKPDPHKKDAAEDGKGDDGEGDDGKGDGAE
;
A
#
# COMPACT_ATOMS: atom_id res chain seq x y z
N ARG A 1 -2.92 -39.17 -19.99
CA ARG A 1 -3.82 -38.18 -19.37
C ARG A 1 -3.98 -38.36 -17.85
N LEU A 2 -4.45 -39.49 -17.32
CA LEU A 2 -4.54 -39.66 -15.84
C LEU A 2 -3.17 -39.56 -15.14
N ARG A 3 -2.14 -40.17 -15.71
CA ARG A 3 -0.76 -40.09 -15.17
C ARG A 3 -0.22 -38.67 -15.19
N ASP A 4 -0.49 -37.93 -16.26
CA ASP A 4 0.00 -36.55 -16.44
C ASP A 4 -0.68 -35.61 -15.45
N ALA A 5 -1.99 -35.76 -15.26
CA ALA A 5 -2.72 -35.07 -14.19
C ALA A 5 -2.16 -35.40 -12.81
N SER A 6 -1.90 -36.68 -12.50
CA SER A 6 -1.32 -37.05 -11.20
C SER A 6 0.08 -36.45 -10.97
N ARG A 7 0.89 -36.32 -12.03
CA ARG A 7 2.20 -35.68 -11.97
C ARG A 7 2.07 -34.18 -11.70
N LEU A 8 1.19 -33.49 -12.41
CA LEU A 8 0.92 -32.06 -12.21
C LEU A 8 0.49 -31.78 -10.77
N TRP A 9 -0.46 -32.55 -10.23
CA TRP A 9 -0.94 -32.32 -8.87
C TRP A 9 0.12 -32.64 -7.80
N ALA A 10 1.00 -33.62 -8.06
CA ALA A 10 2.13 -33.92 -7.19
C ALA A 10 3.16 -32.78 -7.21
N SER A 11 3.63 -32.36 -8.38
CA SER A 11 4.62 -31.28 -8.50
C SER A 11 4.11 -29.96 -7.95
N LEU A 12 2.83 -29.65 -8.16
CA LEU A 12 2.19 -28.47 -7.58
C LEU A 12 2.14 -28.51 -6.05
N THR A 13 1.83 -29.69 -5.48
CA THR A 13 1.83 -29.87 -4.02
C THR A 13 3.26 -29.76 -3.46
N ASP A 14 4.26 -30.28 -4.15
CA ASP A 14 5.66 -30.19 -3.74
C ASP A 14 6.17 -28.73 -3.79
N ALA A 15 5.75 -27.96 -4.81
CA ALA A 15 6.18 -26.58 -4.98
C ALA A 15 5.47 -25.58 -4.06
N ARG A 16 4.19 -25.81 -3.74
CA ARG A 16 3.33 -24.80 -3.08
C ARG A 16 2.58 -25.31 -1.83
N GLY A 17 2.73 -26.59 -1.49
CA GLY A 17 2.00 -27.23 -0.42
C GLY A 17 0.53 -27.51 -0.76
N VAL A 18 -0.17 -28.12 0.20
CA VAL A 18 -1.60 -28.47 0.07
C VAL A 18 -2.47 -27.23 -0.04
N ASP A 19 -2.20 -26.19 0.74
CA ASP A 19 -2.98 -24.94 0.71
C ASP A 19 -2.87 -24.23 -0.64
N GLY A 20 -1.68 -24.22 -1.25
CA GLY A 20 -1.48 -23.65 -2.59
C GLY A 20 -2.21 -24.43 -3.68
N ARG A 21 -2.26 -25.77 -3.56
CA ARG A 21 -3.04 -26.63 -4.45
C ARG A 21 -4.55 -26.37 -4.29
N ASP A 22 -5.03 -26.31 -3.06
CA ASP A 22 -6.45 -26.19 -2.77
C ASP A 22 -6.97 -24.78 -3.09
N GLY A 23 -6.12 -23.75 -2.96
CA GLY A 23 -6.42 -22.37 -3.34
C GLY A 23 -6.81 -22.18 -4.82
N LEU A 24 -6.34 -23.04 -5.73
CA LEU A 24 -6.76 -23.02 -7.13
C LEU A 24 -8.26 -23.26 -7.30
N TRP A 25 -8.90 -23.98 -6.38
CA TRP A 25 -10.34 -24.22 -6.42
C TRP A 25 -11.17 -23.01 -6.00
N ALA A 26 -10.54 -21.93 -5.51
CA ALA A 26 -11.24 -20.68 -5.21
C ALA A 26 -11.95 -20.11 -6.44
N HIS A 27 -11.40 -20.32 -7.64
CA HIS A 27 -12.02 -19.96 -8.90
C HIS A 27 -11.81 -21.04 -9.98
N PRO A 28 -12.86 -21.43 -10.72
CA PRO A 28 -12.77 -22.51 -11.71
C PRO A 28 -11.82 -22.18 -12.88
N ASP A 29 -11.61 -20.90 -13.18
CA ASP A 29 -10.75 -20.45 -14.28
C ASP A 29 -9.25 -20.62 -13.99
N MET A 30 -8.88 -20.86 -12.73
CA MET A 30 -7.47 -21.04 -12.35
C MET A 30 -6.99 -22.48 -12.56
N LEU A 31 -7.92 -23.43 -12.74
CA LEU A 31 -7.62 -24.85 -12.86
C LEU A 31 -6.79 -25.15 -14.13
N PRO A 32 -5.91 -26.18 -14.07
CA PRO A 32 -5.14 -26.61 -15.23
C PRO A 32 -6.05 -27.08 -16.37
N THR A 33 -5.75 -26.59 -17.56
CA THR A 33 -6.37 -26.97 -18.82
C THR A 33 -5.74 -28.24 -19.39
N ALA A 34 -6.24 -28.70 -20.54
CA ALA A 34 -5.64 -29.85 -21.23
C ALA A 34 -4.19 -29.60 -21.68
N ALA A 35 -3.82 -28.36 -22.01
CA ALA A 35 -2.45 -28.03 -22.44
C ALA A 35 -1.46 -28.09 -21.27
N ASP A 36 -1.92 -27.70 -20.07
CA ASP A 36 -1.11 -27.76 -18.85
C ASP A 36 -0.77 -29.21 -18.46
N LEU A 37 -1.57 -30.20 -18.90
CA LEU A 37 -1.24 -31.61 -18.71
C LEU A 37 -0.09 -32.08 -19.60
N ASP A 38 0.14 -31.41 -20.74
CA ASP A 38 1.26 -31.70 -21.65
C ASP A 38 2.56 -31.05 -21.15
N ASP A 39 2.47 -29.98 -20.33
CA ASP A 39 3.59 -29.30 -19.65
C ASP A 39 3.28 -29.01 -18.16
N PRO A 40 3.38 -30.04 -17.28
CA PRO A 40 3.07 -29.89 -15.86
C PRO A 40 3.97 -28.90 -15.12
N ASP A 41 5.26 -28.87 -15.47
CA ASP A 41 6.24 -28.00 -14.83
C ASP A 41 6.01 -26.54 -15.23
N GLY A 42 5.64 -26.30 -16.49
CA GLY A 42 5.21 -24.99 -16.98
C GLY A 42 4.06 -24.41 -16.17
N PHE A 43 3.01 -25.20 -15.90
CA PHE A 43 1.88 -24.77 -15.07
C PHE A 43 2.31 -24.39 -13.64
N VAL A 44 3.13 -25.23 -13.01
CA VAL A 44 3.57 -25.01 -11.61
C VAL A 44 4.38 -23.73 -11.48
N HIS A 45 5.18 -23.37 -12.48
CA HIS A 45 6.06 -22.20 -12.42
C HIS A 45 5.47 -20.93 -13.03
N ARG A 46 4.36 -20.98 -13.78
CA ARG A 46 3.79 -19.81 -14.49
C ARG A 46 3.44 -18.60 -13.60
N GLU A 47 3.04 -18.84 -12.35
CA GLU A 47 2.61 -17.76 -11.43
C GLU A 47 3.77 -17.17 -10.63
N GLN A 48 4.96 -17.77 -10.76
CA GLN A 48 6.20 -17.19 -10.26
C GLN A 48 6.69 -16.14 -11.26
N LEU A 49 5.84 -15.16 -11.56
CA LEU A 49 6.23 -14.02 -12.36
C LEU A 49 7.32 -13.26 -11.59
N ASP A 50 8.49 -13.07 -12.22
CA ASP A 50 9.56 -12.29 -11.64
C ASP A 50 9.22 -10.80 -11.75
N PHE A 51 8.66 -10.24 -10.68
CA PHE A 51 8.33 -8.82 -10.59
C PHE A 51 9.54 -7.93 -10.28
N SER A 52 10.76 -8.48 -10.17
CA SER A 52 11.94 -7.69 -9.78
C SER A 52 12.28 -6.58 -10.77
N GLU A 53 12.06 -6.78 -12.07
CA GLU A 53 12.26 -5.73 -13.08
C GLU A 53 11.19 -4.65 -13.02
N LEU A 54 9.94 -5.06 -12.74
CA LEU A 54 8.80 -4.17 -12.59
C LEU A 54 8.94 -3.30 -11.33
N ASP A 55 9.45 -3.87 -10.24
CA ASP A 55 9.77 -3.17 -8.99
C ASP A 55 10.91 -2.16 -9.17
N LYS A 56 11.98 -2.52 -9.91
CA LYS A 56 13.06 -1.58 -10.26
C LYS A 56 12.54 -0.39 -11.07
N MET A 57 11.72 -0.64 -12.09
CA MET A 57 11.14 0.43 -12.93
C MET A 57 10.21 1.34 -12.11
N LEU A 58 9.41 0.75 -11.21
CA LEU A 58 8.55 1.51 -10.30
C LEU A 58 9.35 2.35 -9.30
N GLY A 59 10.44 1.80 -8.74
CA GLY A 59 11.35 2.52 -7.84
C GLY A 59 12.10 3.66 -8.53
N GLU A 60 12.52 3.49 -9.78
CA GLU A 60 13.13 4.54 -10.60
C GLU A 60 12.14 5.68 -10.88
N ALA A 61 10.92 5.35 -11.31
CA ALA A 61 9.87 6.33 -11.55
C ALA A 61 9.45 7.09 -10.27
N ALA A 62 9.34 6.38 -9.13
CA ALA A 62 9.01 6.99 -7.85
C ALA A 62 10.15 7.88 -7.31
N SER A 63 11.41 7.52 -7.55
CA SER A 63 12.58 8.31 -7.13
C SER A 63 12.86 9.50 -8.05
N GLY A 64 12.47 9.44 -9.33
CA GLY A 64 12.61 10.51 -10.32
C GLY A 64 11.64 11.69 -10.20
N GLY A 65 10.73 11.68 -9.22
CA GLY A 65 9.67 12.69 -9.05
C GLY A 65 9.79 13.59 -7.81
N SER A 66 10.90 13.55 -7.06
CA SER A 66 11.08 14.41 -5.89
C SER A 66 11.69 15.76 -6.30
N GLY A 67 10.86 16.65 -6.84
CA GLY A 67 11.36 17.91 -7.39
C GLY A 67 10.35 19.03 -7.60
N ALA A 68 9.25 19.06 -6.85
CA ALA A 68 8.50 20.28 -6.51
C ALA A 68 7.26 19.89 -5.73
N LYS A 69 7.26 20.13 -4.41
CA LYS A 69 5.99 20.37 -3.72
C LYS A 69 5.42 21.65 -4.36
N PRO A 70 4.21 21.65 -4.96
CA PRO A 70 3.59 22.91 -5.33
C PRO A 70 3.37 23.66 -4.02
N ASP A 71 4.11 24.75 -3.83
CA ASP A 71 3.98 25.61 -2.67
C ASP A 71 2.61 26.28 -2.75
N LEU A 72 1.64 25.70 -2.04
CA LEU A 72 0.30 26.24 -1.86
C LEU A 72 0.36 27.36 -0.81
N HIS A 73 1.21 28.37 -1.04
CA HIS A 73 1.17 29.59 -0.27
C HIS A 73 0.00 30.43 -0.77
N LYS A 74 -1.16 30.30 -0.10
CA LYS A 74 -2.25 31.26 -0.24
C LYS A 74 -1.81 32.55 0.46
N PRO A 75 -1.70 33.69 -0.23
CA PRO A 75 -1.49 34.96 0.45
C PRO A 75 -2.78 35.35 1.20
N ASP A 76 -2.69 35.48 2.52
CA ASP A 76 -3.75 36.06 3.34
C ASP A 76 -3.96 37.54 2.97
N PRO A 77 -5.15 37.98 2.54
CA PRO A 77 -5.37 39.36 2.11
C PRO A 77 -5.69 40.34 3.26
N HIS A 78 -5.47 39.97 4.51
CA HIS A 78 -5.87 40.80 5.67
C HIS A 78 -4.74 41.03 6.67
N LYS A 79 -3.68 41.71 6.23
CA LYS A 79 -2.97 42.67 7.09
C LYS A 79 -2.76 43.97 6.31
N LYS A 80 -3.65 44.93 6.54
CA LYS A 80 -3.35 46.34 6.37
C LYS A 80 -3.39 46.97 7.75
N ASP A 81 -2.23 47.44 8.14
CA ASP A 81 -1.98 48.23 9.32
C ASP A 81 -2.75 49.56 9.25
N ALA A 82 -3.39 49.94 10.35
CA ALA A 82 -3.69 51.33 10.66
C ALA A 82 -3.84 51.45 12.18
N ALA A 83 -2.85 52.11 12.78
CA ALA A 83 -2.85 52.57 14.15
C ALA A 83 -3.91 53.66 14.36
N GLU A 84 -4.53 53.71 15.54
CA GLU A 84 -4.58 54.93 16.37
C GLU A 84 -5.19 54.67 17.76
N ASP A 85 -4.78 55.53 18.67
CA ASP A 85 -4.88 55.59 20.12
C ASP A 85 -6.26 55.36 20.78
N GLY A 86 -6.23 54.80 22.00
CA GLY A 86 -7.39 54.64 22.86
C GLY A 86 -7.05 54.24 24.30
N LYS A 87 -6.67 55.26 25.08
CA LYS A 87 -6.43 55.31 26.53
C LYS A 87 -7.52 54.66 27.43
N GLY A 88 -7.09 54.01 28.52
CA GLY A 88 -7.88 53.70 29.73
C GLY A 88 -7.47 52.37 30.39
N ASP A 89 -6.61 52.38 31.42
CA ASP A 89 -6.96 52.50 32.86
C ASP A 89 -7.30 51.13 33.50
N ASP A 90 -6.28 50.58 34.16
CA ASP A 90 -6.25 50.02 35.52
C ASP A 90 -7.35 49.03 35.96
N GLY A 91 -6.92 47.81 36.36
CA GLY A 91 -7.80 46.80 36.95
C GLY A 91 -7.03 45.62 37.52
N GLU A 92 -6.62 45.78 38.77
CA GLU A 92 -5.83 44.92 39.65
C GLU A 92 -6.54 43.63 40.11
N GLY A 93 -5.71 42.62 40.45
CA GLY A 93 -6.03 41.51 41.36
C GLY A 93 -6.74 40.31 40.73
N ASP A 94 -6.61 39.08 41.21
CA ASP A 94 -5.95 38.50 42.38
C ASP A 94 -6.32 36.99 42.32
N ASP A 95 -5.42 36.12 42.75
CA ASP A 95 -5.64 34.81 43.41
C ASP A 95 -6.90 33.97 43.07
N GLY A 96 -6.85 32.69 42.74
CA GLY A 96 -5.90 31.64 43.07
C GLY A 96 -6.64 30.29 43.18
N LYS A 97 -5.86 29.21 43.20
CA LYS A 97 -6.11 27.95 43.92
C LYS A 97 -7.16 26.95 43.40
N GLY A 98 -6.76 25.68 43.30
CA GLY A 98 -7.66 24.55 43.52
C GLY A 98 -7.27 23.24 42.84
N ASP A 99 -6.51 22.42 43.56
CA ASP A 99 -6.18 21.01 43.29
C ASP A 99 -7.39 20.05 43.28
N GLY A 100 -7.19 18.82 42.77
CA GLY A 100 -7.98 17.60 43.08
C GLY A 100 -8.57 16.92 41.83
N ALA A 101 -7.96 15.87 41.27
CA ALA A 101 -7.99 14.47 41.70
C ALA A 101 -9.40 13.85 41.74
N GLU A 102 -9.74 13.05 40.72
CA GLU A 102 -10.34 11.70 40.82
C GLU A 102 -9.92 10.86 39.59
#